data_AF-A0A291E1W6-F1
#
_entry.id   AF-A0A291E1W6-F1
#
_cell.length_a   1.000
_cell.length_b   1.000
_cell.length_c   1.000
_cell.angle_alpha   90.00
_cell.angle_beta   90.00
_cell.angle_gamma   90.00
#
_symmetry.space_group_name_H-M   'P 1'
#
loop_
_entity.id
_entity.type
_entity.pdbx_description
1 polymer ?
#
loop_
_entity_poly.entity_id
_entity_poly.type
_entity_poly.pdbx_seq_one_letter_code
_entity_poly.pdbx_strand_id
1 'polypeptide(L)' 'MTQPSFDWQHYITLMEQLLAVPLTDERREELVFQLARIAAMAEPLMAFPLADRQETAGVYTL' A
#
# COMPACT_ATOMS: atom_id res chain seq x y z
N MET A 1 -18.58 -3.86 -3.90
CA MET A 1 -18.43 -4.48 -2.57
C MET A 1 -17.66 -3.50 -1.72
N THR A 2 -18.21 -3.05 -0.59
CA THR A 2 -17.53 -2.11 0.30
C THR A 2 -16.44 -2.89 1.04
N GLN A 3 -15.17 -2.70 0.67
CA GLN A 3 -14.05 -3.24 1.47
C GLN A 3 -14.16 -2.68 2.89
N PRO A 4 -13.95 -3.51 3.93
CA PRO A 4 -13.84 -2.98 5.29
C PRO A 4 -12.72 -1.95 5.33
N SER A 5 -12.97 -0.85 6.04
CA SER A 5 -11.98 0.18 6.33
C SER A 5 -10.70 -0.46 6.85
N PHE A 6 -9.60 -0.36 6.10
CA PHE A 6 -8.30 -0.89 6.52
C PHE A 6 -7.75 -0.05 7.70
N ASP A 7 -7.22 -0.71 8.73
CA ASP A 7 -6.63 -0.02 9.89
C ASP A 7 -5.21 0.45 9.57
N TRP A 8 -5.13 1.62 8.92
CA TRP A 8 -3.88 2.25 8.53
C TRP A 8 -3.00 2.62 9.73
N GLN A 9 -3.60 3.01 10.86
CA GLN A 9 -2.86 3.44 12.04
C GLN A 9 -2.05 2.28 12.63
N HIS A 10 -2.70 1.11 12.75
CA HIS A 10 -2.05 -0.10 13.23
C HIS A 10 -0.97 -0.56 12.25
N TYR A 11 -1.27 -0.58 10.95
CA TYR A 11 -0.31 -0.95 9.91
C TYR A 11 0.95 -0.07 9.93
N ILE A 12 0.80 1.25 9.99
CA ILE A 12 1.93 2.18 10.01
C ILE A 12 2.78 1.96 11.26
N THR A 13 2.17 1.76 12.42
CA THR A 13 2.90 1.50 13.68
C THR A 13 3.77 0.25 13.58
N LEU A 14 3.26 -0.83 12.96
CA LEU A 14 4.02 -2.05 12.73
C LEU A 14 5.15 -1.85 11.71
N MET A 15 4.88 -1.13 10.61
CA MET A 15 5.89 -0.85 9.58
C MET A 15 7.01 0.06 10.08
N GLU A 16 6.69 1.00 10.96
CA GLU A 16 7.67 1.88 11.60
C GLU A 16 8.75 1.06 12.32
N GLN A 17 8.32 0.04 13.08
CA GLN A 17 9.19 -0.88 13.81
C GLN A 17 9.93 -1.82 12.87
N LEU A 18 9.23 -2.41 11.89
CA LEU A 18 9.79 -3.41 10.98
C LEU A 18 10.87 -2.81 10.07
N LEU A 19 10.66 -1.59 9.59
CA LEU A 19 11.55 -0.91 8.64
C LEU A 19 12.61 -0.04 9.32
N ALA A 20 12.57 0.09 10.66
CA ALA A 20 13.43 0.97 11.44
C ALA A 20 13.40 2.43 10.95
N VAL A 21 12.20 2.93 10.61
CA VAL A 21 11.98 4.31 10.14
C VAL A 21 11.22 5.07 11.23
N PRO A 22 11.87 5.77 12.15
CA PRO A 22 11.16 6.49 13.21
C PRO A 22 10.36 7.68 12.64
N LEU A 23 9.12 7.83 13.09
CA LEU A 23 8.19 8.86 12.64
C LEU A 23 7.73 9.74 13.81
N THR A 24 7.51 11.02 13.53
CA THR A 24 6.77 11.90 14.45
C THR A 24 5.27 11.65 14.32
N ASP A 25 4.48 12.10 15.29
CA ASP A 25 3.03 11.98 15.26
C ASP A 25 2.43 12.65 14.02
N GLU A 26 2.90 13.85 13.66
CA GLU A 26 2.42 14.58 12.48
C GLU A 26 2.72 13.82 11.19
N ARG A 27 3.85 13.11 11.13
CA ARG A 27 4.23 12.28 9.96
C ARG A 27 3.40 11.01 9.88
N ARG A 28 3.04 10.40 11.02
CA ARG A 28 2.13 9.25 11.06
C ARG A 28 0.75 9.63 10.55
N GLU A 29 0.19 10.75 11.01
CA GLU A 29 -1.13 11.23 10.55
C GLU A 29 -1.16 11.51 9.04
N GLU A 30 -0.12 12.20 8.52
CA GLU A 30 -0.01 12.45 7.08
C GLU A 30 0.11 11.15 6.27
N LEU A 31 0.87 10.17 6.78
CA LEU A 31 0.99 8.86 6.11
C LEU A 31 -0.32 8.11 6.05
N VAL A 32 -1.17 8.17 7.09
CA VAL A 32 -2.52 7.58 7.04
C VAL A 32 -3.31 8.15 5.86
N PHE A 33 -3.31 9.48 5.71
CA PHE A 33 -4.03 10.15 4.63
C PHE A 33 -3.49 9.78 3.25
N GLN A 34 -2.17 9.82 3.06
CA GLN A 34 -1.54 9.53 1.78
C GLN A 34 -1.69 8.06 1.37
N LEU A 35 -1.54 7.11 2.31
CA LEU A 35 -1.72 5.68 2.02
C LEU A 35 -3.17 5.35 1.68
N ALA A 36 -4.14 5.93 2.40
CA ALA A 36 -5.56 5.78 2.05
C ALA A 36 -5.85 6.29 0.63
N ARG A 37 -5.27 7.45 0.26
CA ARG A 37 -5.39 8.00 -1.10
C ARG A 37 -4.74 7.10 -2.15
N ILE A 38 -3.55 6.57 -1.89
CA ILE A 38 -2.87 5.63 -2.80
C ILE A 38 -3.69 4.36 -2.99
N ALA A 39 -4.25 3.82 -1.91
CA ALA A 39 -5.11 2.65 -1.98
C ALA A 39 -6.35 2.89 -2.87
N ALA A 40 -6.98 4.06 -2.74
CA ALA A 40 -8.09 4.45 -3.63
C ALA A 40 -7.64 4.58 -5.10
N MET A 41 -6.46 5.15 -5.36
CA MET A 41 -5.91 5.22 -6.72
C MET A 41 -5.53 3.84 -7.29
N ALA A 42 -5.19 2.88 -6.43
CA ALA A 42 -4.84 1.51 -6.82
C ALA A 42 -6.07 0.59 -6.96
N GLU A 43 -7.25 0.99 -6.46
CA GLU A 43 -8.48 0.19 -6.52
C GLU A 43 -8.82 -0.28 -7.96
N PRO A 44 -8.72 0.56 -9.02
CA PRO A 44 -8.97 0.10 -10.38
C PRO A 44 -7.98 -0.97 -10.86
N LEU A 45 -6.72 -0.91 -10.40
CA LEU A 45 -5.70 -1.90 -10.74
C LEU A 45 -5.99 -3.22 -10.03
N MET A 46 -6.41 -3.19 -8.77
CA MET A 46 -6.79 -4.40 -8.02
C MET A 46 -8.06 -5.07 -8.57
N ALA A 47 -8.95 -4.29 -9.19
CA ALA A 47 -10.15 -4.80 -9.84
C ALA A 47 -9.87 -5.42 -11.23
N PHE A 48 -8.68 -5.17 -11.80
CA PHE A 48 -8.32 -5.73 -13.10
C PHE A 48 -7.98 -7.22 -12.98
N PRO A 49 -8.64 -8.12 -13.72
CA PRO A 49 -8.37 -9.55 -13.64
C PRO A 49 -6.97 -9.85 -14.19
N LEU A 50 -6.14 -10.50 -13.37
CA LEU A 50 -4.83 -10.99 -13.79
C LEU A 50 -4.96 -12.42 -14.32
N ALA A 51 -4.22 -12.72 -15.40
CA ALA A 51 -4.07 -14.11 -15.85
C ALA A 51 -3.21 -14.91 -14.86
N ASP A 52 -3.42 -16.23 -14.78
CA ASP A 52 -2.69 -17.13 -13.87
C ASP A 52 -1.16 -17.05 -14.03
N ARG A 53 -0.69 -16.68 -15.23
CA ARG A 53 0.70 -16.36 -15.51
C ARG A 53 0.77 -15.08 -16.33
N GLN A 54 1.11 -13.99 -15.66
CA GLN A 54 1.44 -12.71 -16.26
C GLN A 54 2.95 -12.51 -16.09
N GLU A 55 3.70 -12.42 -17.19
CA GLU A 55 5.10 -11.98 -17.09
C GLU A 55 5.13 -10.51 -16.66
N THR A 56 6.05 -10.17 -15.76
CA THR A 56 6.25 -8.78 -15.36
C THR A 56 6.76 -7.98 -16.56
N ALA A 57 6.44 -6.69 -16.65
CA ALA A 57 6.80 -5.86 -17.80
C ALA A 57 8.32 -5.68 -18.03
N GLY A 58 9.17 -6.25 -17.17
CA GLY A 58 10.62 -6.23 -17.30
C GLY A 58 11.17 -7.61 -17.63
N VAL A 59 11.50 -7.85 -18.90
CA VAL A 59 12.42 -8.93 -19.27
C VAL A 59 13.82 -8.44 -18.91
N TYR A 60 14.40 -8.96 -17.82
CA TYR A 60 15.80 -8.73 -17.50
C TYR A 60 16.67 -9.53 -18.46
N THR A 61 17.53 -8.86 -19.21
CA THR A 61 18.52 -9.50 -20.10
C THR A 61 19.91 -9.32 -19.49
N LEU A 62 20.65 -10.43 -19.36
CA LEU A 62 22.04 -10.49 -18.89
C LEU A 62 23.01 -9.88 -19.89
#